data_AF-A0A2N2NSH4-F1
#
_entry.id   AF-A0A2N2NSH4-F1
#
_cell.length_a   1.000
_cell.length_b   1.000
_cell.length_c   1.000
_cell.angle_alpha   90.00
_cell.angle_beta   90.00
_cell.angle_gamma   90.00
#
_symmetry.space_group_name_H-M   'P 1'
#
loop_
_entity.id
_entity.type
_entity.pdbx_description
1 polymer ?
#
loop_
_entity_poly.entity_id
_entity_poly.type
_entity_poly.pdbx_seq_one_letter_code
_entity_poly.pdbx_strand_id
1 'polypeptide(L)'
;MNWLKAKKLCVYISSQAHKFGAAWISPDPQCWTQSGISNRAFPPDRRNQPKNDKGTRVIELQTPHVRLIALSKQQLFELIYATEKLEQTLSFPISPSLIHDRLRHAVGMKLNQMKKIENTEQGWITYWLLQTLESPFGAGLVAFNGMPDASGSVEIRYDIDPDLENQEYLSDAFQALSTWALQQPKCELVTATSNVDPSMTDLFQKAGFIRMAQSAVSCLWHKYREMPQIPHQISRHGFESIGTIHTGYEDAAGTPIQPNAALDSIGTIILHPVLMDGLKDLDGFSHIILLYVFDRITQPQLTVKPFMDDQDRGVFATRAPARPNPIGISVVRLLKMDGNLITFSGADMLNNTPLLDIKPYAPPFEPKTVERIGWLEQRAERLQESSDDGRFMGD
;
A
#
# COMPACT_ATOMS: atom_id res chain seq x y z
N MET A 1 -36.97 -19.84 23.76
CA MET A 1 -36.48 -20.56 22.55
C MET A 1 -35.52 -19.61 21.83
N ASN A 2 -34.27 -19.54 22.28
CA ASN A 2 -33.11 -20.19 21.65
C ASN A 2 -33.03 -19.94 20.14
N TRP A 3 -32.03 -19.18 19.68
CA TRP A 3 -30.95 -19.72 18.82
C TRP A 3 -29.66 -18.90 18.96
N LEU A 4 -28.62 -19.63 19.33
CA LEU A 4 -27.21 -19.27 19.49
C LEU A 4 -26.47 -19.60 18.17
N LYS A 5 -25.34 -18.92 17.93
CA LYS A 5 -24.16 -19.31 17.10
C LYS A 5 -24.19 -19.05 15.58
N ALA A 6 -23.25 -18.20 15.15
CA ALA A 6 -22.34 -18.46 14.01
C ALA A 6 -21.04 -17.62 14.23
N LYS A 7 -20.08 -18.13 15.01
CA LYS A 7 -18.78 -18.69 14.57
C LYS A 7 -18.02 -17.87 13.50
N LYS A 8 -16.99 -17.17 14.00
CA LYS A 8 -15.83 -16.65 13.28
C LYS A 8 -15.10 -17.76 12.52
N LEU A 9 -14.78 -17.52 11.25
CA LEU A 9 -13.80 -18.26 10.47
C LEU A 9 -12.88 -17.20 9.83
N CYS A 10 -11.65 -17.05 10.34
CA CYS A 10 -10.63 -16.22 9.70
C CYS A 10 -9.65 -17.19 9.03
N VAL A 11 -9.58 -17.10 7.70
CA VAL A 11 -8.78 -17.97 6.83
C VAL A 11 -7.32 -17.52 6.89
N TYR A 12 -6.43 -18.49 7.11
CA TYR A 12 -4.98 -18.35 6.99
C TYR A 12 -4.59 -18.27 5.51
N ILE A 13 -3.76 -17.30 5.11
CA ILE A 13 -2.95 -17.37 3.89
C ILE A 13 -1.51 -17.11 4.29
N SER A 14 -0.67 -18.14 4.16
CA SER A 14 0.77 -18.10 4.37
C SER A 14 1.49 -17.51 3.16
N SER A 15 2.40 -16.55 3.35
CA SER A 15 3.38 -16.17 2.33
C SER A 15 4.66 -16.99 2.50
N GLN A 16 5.03 -17.72 1.44
CA GLN A 16 6.38 -18.28 1.30
C GLN A 16 7.27 -17.24 0.61
N ALA A 17 8.40 -16.92 1.24
CA ALA A 17 9.46 -16.09 0.69
C ALA A 17 10.49 -16.97 -0.04
N HIS A 18 10.91 -16.56 -1.24
CA HIS A 18 12.10 -17.09 -1.89
C HIS A 18 13.22 -16.03 -1.92
N LYS A 19 14.38 -16.50 -1.42
CA LYS A 19 15.72 -15.93 -1.40
C LYS A 19 16.21 -15.63 -2.82
N PHE A 20 17.06 -14.62 -3.00
CA PHE A 20 18.38 -14.71 -3.66
C PHE A 20 19.14 -13.39 -3.44
N GLY A 21 20.40 -13.52 -3.02
CA GLY A 21 21.30 -12.39 -2.76
C GLY A 21 22.07 -11.95 -4.00
N ALA A 22 22.45 -10.67 -4.04
CA ALA A 22 23.54 -10.17 -4.85
C ALA A 22 24.11 -8.91 -4.20
N ALA A 23 25.43 -8.90 -4.03
CA ALA A 23 26.23 -7.80 -3.52
C ALA A 23 26.28 -6.67 -4.56
N TRP A 24 26.21 -5.41 -4.10
CA TRP A 24 26.39 -4.24 -4.94
C TRP A 24 27.36 -3.25 -4.31
N ILE A 25 28.31 -2.82 -5.15
CA ILE A 25 29.29 -1.76 -4.92
C ILE A 25 28.55 -0.41 -5.07
N SER A 26 28.79 0.50 -4.13
CA SER A 26 28.16 1.82 -4.03
C SER A 26 28.75 2.83 -5.03
N PRO A 27 27.92 3.74 -5.56
CA PRO A 27 28.34 5.10 -5.86
C PRO A 27 27.69 6.12 -4.92
N ASP A 28 28.45 7.19 -4.72
CA ASP A 28 28.34 8.32 -3.80
C ASP A 28 27.15 9.26 -4.10
N PRO A 29 26.29 9.63 -3.12
CA PRO A 29 25.28 10.66 -3.29
C PRO A 29 25.64 11.94 -2.51
N GLN A 30 26.28 12.89 -3.18
CA GLN A 30 26.27 14.30 -2.77
C GLN A 30 25.02 15.01 -3.31
N CYS A 31 24.56 15.98 -2.53
CA CYS A 31 23.38 16.83 -2.69
C CYS A 31 22.06 16.16 -2.33
N TRP A 32 21.52 16.48 -1.15
CA TRP A 32 20.38 17.40 -0.96
C TRP A 32 20.29 17.74 0.54
N THR A 33 20.77 18.93 0.92
CA THR A 33 20.47 19.54 2.23
C THR A 33 19.47 20.67 2.03
N GLN A 34 18.49 20.71 2.94
CA GLN A 34 17.86 21.89 3.57
C GLN A 34 16.33 21.92 3.49
N SER A 35 15.70 21.53 4.59
CA SER A 35 14.67 22.37 5.24
C SER A 35 14.49 21.84 6.66
N GLY A 36 14.97 22.62 7.63
CA GLY A 36 14.94 22.29 9.05
C GLY A 36 13.57 22.51 9.67
N ILE A 37 13.08 21.50 10.39
CA ILE A 37 12.13 21.66 11.50
C ILE A 37 12.67 20.78 12.63
N SER A 38 13.18 21.41 13.69
CA SER A 38 13.76 20.72 14.83
C SER A 38 12.67 20.19 15.75
N ASN A 39 12.30 18.91 15.60
CA ASN A 39 11.58 18.18 16.65
C ASN A 39 12.60 17.70 17.69
N ARG A 40 12.99 18.57 18.63
CA ARG A 40 13.66 18.15 19.86
C ARG A 40 12.62 17.52 20.79
N ALA A 41 12.37 16.23 20.61
CA ALA A 41 11.82 15.42 21.68
C ALA A 41 12.89 15.30 22.78
N PHE A 42 12.58 15.79 23.98
CA PHE A 42 13.44 15.59 25.15
C PHE A 42 13.59 14.08 25.39
N PRO A 43 14.81 13.53 25.49
CA PRO A 43 14.97 12.16 25.96
C PRO A 43 14.45 12.08 27.40
N PRO A 44 13.70 11.04 27.80
CA PRO A 44 13.32 10.88 29.19
C PRO A 44 14.58 10.77 30.04
N ASP A 45 14.60 11.52 31.15
CA ASP A 45 15.70 11.53 32.11
C ASP A 45 15.95 10.11 32.63
N ARG A 46 17.10 9.53 32.25
CA ARG A 46 17.49 8.15 32.58
C ARG A 46 17.74 7.92 34.08
N ARG A 47 17.66 8.96 34.92
CA ARG A 47 18.10 8.91 36.32
C ARG A 47 17.02 8.55 37.35
N ASN A 48 15.73 8.63 37.03
CA ASN A 48 14.64 8.50 38.01
C ASN A 48 13.55 7.46 37.64
N GLN A 49 13.93 6.24 37.24
CA GLN A 49 12.97 5.13 37.13
C GLN A 49 13.03 4.23 38.38
N PRO A 50 11.88 3.84 38.99
CA PRO A 50 11.85 3.00 40.17
C PRO A 50 12.46 1.62 39.87
N LYS A 51 13.35 1.14 40.75
CA LYS A 51 13.94 -0.20 40.68
C LYS A 51 13.02 -1.17 41.43
N ASN A 52 12.76 -2.35 40.86
CA ASN A 52 12.23 -3.47 41.64
C ASN A 52 13.36 -4.16 42.44
N ASP A 53 12.98 -4.93 43.46
CA ASP A 53 13.86 -5.69 44.38
C ASP A 53 14.76 -6.76 43.72
N LYS A 54 14.82 -6.82 42.38
CA LYS A 54 15.72 -7.70 41.62
C LYS A 54 16.55 -6.97 40.55
N GLY A 55 16.69 -5.65 40.65
CA GLY A 55 17.60 -4.88 39.80
C GLY A 55 17.22 -4.83 38.31
N THR A 56 16.01 -5.26 37.94
CA THR A 56 15.52 -5.20 36.56
C THR A 56 14.78 -3.88 36.36
N ARG A 57 15.28 -3.01 35.46
CA ARG A 57 14.61 -1.74 35.13
C ARG A 57 13.31 -2.06 34.39
N VAL A 58 12.18 -1.58 34.92
CA VAL A 58 10.88 -1.66 34.23
C VAL A 58 10.95 -0.71 33.04
N ILE A 59 10.66 -1.21 31.84
CA ILE A 59 10.57 -0.37 30.65
C ILE A 59 9.18 0.25 30.65
N GLU A 60 9.12 1.57 30.67
CA GLU A 60 7.87 2.32 30.70
C GLU A 60 7.91 3.42 29.66
N LEU A 61 6.76 3.62 29.01
CA LEU A 61 6.52 4.73 28.11
C LEU A 61 5.39 5.56 28.70
N GLN A 62 5.49 6.88 28.60
CA GLN A 62 4.49 7.79 29.14
C GLN A 62 4.14 8.86 28.12
N THR A 63 2.85 9.10 27.96
CA THR A 63 2.27 10.24 27.24
C THR A 63 1.60 11.17 28.26
N PRO A 64 1.01 12.30 27.83
CA PRO A 64 0.22 13.14 28.73
C PRO A 64 -0.95 12.40 29.41
N HIS A 65 -1.54 11.40 28.74
CA HIS A 65 -2.79 10.77 29.18
C HIS A 65 -2.64 9.31 29.62
N VAL A 66 -1.63 8.58 29.11
CA VAL A 66 -1.43 7.16 29.43
C VAL A 66 0.01 6.84 29.80
N ARG A 67 0.16 5.75 30.55
CA ARG A 67 1.43 5.07 30.79
C ARG A 67 1.35 3.63 30.27
N LEU A 68 2.34 3.23 29.50
CA LEU A 68 2.53 1.85 29.06
C LEU A 68 3.61 1.19 29.89
N ILE A 69 3.25 0.14 30.61
CA ILE A 69 4.15 -0.60 31.50
C ILE A 69 4.49 -1.93 30.86
N ALA A 70 5.74 -2.13 30.45
CA ALA A 70 6.22 -3.41 29.96
C ALA A 70 6.23 -4.43 31.11
N LEU A 71 5.26 -5.36 31.12
CA LEU A 71 5.16 -6.31 32.21
C LEU A 71 6.37 -7.25 32.21
N SER A 72 6.95 -7.48 33.39
CA SER A 72 7.96 -8.50 33.59
C SER A 72 7.35 -9.90 33.47
N LYS A 73 8.19 -10.93 33.33
CA LYS A 73 7.75 -12.33 33.35
C LYS A 73 6.90 -12.66 34.58
N GLN A 74 7.28 -12.14 35.75
CA GLN A 74 6.52 -12.34 36.99
C GLN A 74 5.17 -11.63 36.93
N GLN A 75 5.13 -10.38 36.47
CA GLN A 75 3.89 -9.62 36.37
C GLN A 75 2.95 -10.18 35.31
N LEU A 76 3.46 -10.71 34.20
CA LEU A 76 2.63 -11.43 33.21
C LEU A 76 1.99 -12.68 33.80
N PHE A 77 2.72 -13.42 34.64
CA PHE A 77 2.16 -14.56 35.35
C PHE A 77 1.08 -14.12 36.34
N GLU A 78 1.35 -13.07 37.12
CA GLU A 78 0.39 -12.51 38.09
C GLU A 78 -0.85 -11.92 37.40
N LEU A 79 -0.71 -11.30 36.23
CA LEU A 79 -1.82 -10.76 35.45
C LEU A 79 -2.91 -11.80 35.22
N ILE A 80 -2.53 -13.05 34.89
CA ILE A 80 -3.49 -14.11 34.59
C ILE A 80 -3.79 -15.00 35.80
N TYR A 81 -2.86 -15.24 36.73
CA TYR A 81 -3.07 -16.20 37.82
C TYR A 81 -3.34 -15.56 39.19
N ALA A 82 -2.99 -14.29 39.39
CA ALA A 82 -3.08 -13.60 40.68
C ALA A 82 -3.26 -12.09 40.47
N THR A 83 -4.30 -11.69 39.72
CA THR A 83 -4.49 -10.30 39.28
C THR A 83 -4.54 -9.32 40.45
N GLU A 84 -5.23 -9.67 41.54
CA GLU A 84 -5.30 -8.85 42.78
C GLU A 84 -3.91 -8.54 43.35
N LYS A 85 -2.98 -9.52 43.29
CA LYS A 85 -1.59 -9.31 43.74
C LYS A 85 -0.84 -8.35 42.82
N LEU A 86 -1.08 -8.44 41.51
CA LEU A 86 -0.50 -7.51 40.54
C LEU A 86 -1.05 -6.09 40.77
N GLU A 87 -2.35 -5.94 40.98
CA GLU A 87 -3.01 -4.65 41.27
C GLU A 87 -2.46 -4.01 42.54
N GLN A 88 -2.27 -4.79 43.62
CA GLN A 88 -1.61 -4.31 44.85
C GLN A 88 -0.18 -3.83 44.57
N THR A 89 0.56 -4.56 43.75
CA THR A 89 1.94 -4.22 43.37
C THR A 89 2.00 -2.95 42.53
N LEU A 90 1.05 -2.77 41.60
CA LEU A 90 0.98 -1.62 40.69
C LEU A 90 0.26 -0.41 41.31
N SER A 91 -0.47 -0.62 42.40
CA SER A 91 -1.29 0.38 43.09
C SER A 91 -2.43 0.97 42.24
N PHE A 92 -3.02 0.16 41.34
CA PHE A 92 -4.24 0.50 40.62
C PHE A 92 -4.98 -0.77 40.14
N PRO A 93 -6.31 -0.72 39.99
CA PRO A 93 -7.10 -1.84 39.49
C PRO A 93 -6.89 -2.06 37.98
N ILE A 94 -7.02 -3.31 37.53
CA ILE A 94 -6.93 -3.71 36.12
C ILE A 94 -8.31 -4.17 35.66
N SER A 95 -8.69 -3.83 34.43
CA SER A 95 -9.99 -4.23 33.90
C SER A 95 -10.15 -5.76 33.87
N PRO A 96 -11.20 -6.31 34.50
CA PRO A 96 -11.47 -7.75 34.45
C PRO A 96 -11.79 -8.26 33.04
N SER A 97 -12.29 -7.39 32.15
CA SER A 97 -12.66 -7.74 30.77
C SER A 97 -11.46 -8.19 29.94
N LEU A 98 -10.26 -7.71 30.27
CA LEU A 98 -9.00 -8.09 29.63
C LEU A 98 -8.65 -9.56 29.92
N ILE A 99 -9.06 -10.12 31.06
CA ILE A 99 -8.57 -11.41 31.56
C ILE A 99 -9.46 -12.57 31.09
N HIS A 100 -9.39 -12.88 29.80
CA HIS A 100 -10.16 -13.97 29.18
C HIS A 100 -9.26 -15.11 28.64
N ASP A 101 -9.85 -16.27 28.32
CA ASP A 101 -9.11 -17.50 27.90
C ASP A 101 -8.11 -17.29 26.76
N ARG A 102 -8.46 -16.45 25.77
CA ARG A 102 -7.57 -16.13 24.65
C ARG A 102 -6.29 -15.41 25.11
N LEU A 103 -6.40 -14.48 26.07
CA LEU A 103 -5.27 -13.78 26.65
C LEU A 103 -4.43 -14.76 27.48
N ARG A 104 -5.07 -15.60 28.31
CA ARG A 104 -4.37 -16.62 29.13
C ARG A 104 -3.47 -17.51 28.25
N HIS A 105 -3.99 -17.96 27.12
CA HIS A 105 -3.23 -18.75 26.16
C HIS A 105 -2.07 -17.96 25.53
N ALA A 106 -2.32 -16.73 25.08
CA ALA A 106 -1.32 -15.87 24.46
C ALA A 106 -0.19 -15.47 25.43
N VAL A 107 -0.52 -15.14 26.68
CA VAL A 107 0.44 -14.90 27.77
C VAL A 107 1.28 -16.14 28.03
N GLY A 108 0.69 -17.34 28.04
CA GLY A 108 1.43 -18.60 28.18
C GLY A 108 2.50 -18.80 27.10
N MET A 109 2.17 -18.48 25.84
CA MET A 109 3.14 -18.51 24.74
C MET A 109 4.26 -17.49 24.93
N LYS A 110 3.95 -16.24 25.29
CA LYS A 110 4.95 -15.19 25.58
C LYS A 110 5.86 -15.56 26.75
N LEU A 111 5.32 -16.11 27.85
CA LEU A 111 6.10 -16.58 29.00
C LEU A 111 7.11 -17.67 28.62
N ASN A 112 6.75 -18.54 27.66
CA ASN A 112 7.66 -19.54 27.12
C ASN A 112 8.75 -18.94 26.23
N GLN A 113 8.41 -17.95 25.40
CA GLN A 113 9.38 -17.21 24.58
C GLN A 113 10.37 -16.43 25.47
N MET A 114 9.88 -15.79 26.53
CA MET A 114 10.69 -15.07 27.52
C MET A 114 11.75 -15.92 28.25
N LYS A 115 11.64 -17.26 28.22
CA LYS A 115 12.68 -18.14 28.79
C LYS A 115 13.97 -18.15 27.96
N LYS A 116 13.89 -17.73 26.69
CA LYS A 116 14.95 -17.92 25.68
C LYS A 116 15.60 -16.63 25.23
N ILE A 117 15.18 -15.48 25.75
CA ILE A 117 15.63 -14.16 25.30
C ILE A 117 16.35 -13.38 26.39
N GLU A 118 17.16 -12.42 25.95
CA GLU A 118 17.82 -11.46 26.83
C GLU A 118 16.83 -10.41 27.36
N ASN A 119 17.12 -9.80 28.50
CA ASN A 119 16.27 -8.76 29.10
C ASN A 119 16.08 -7.54 28.18
N THR A 120 17.01 -7.28 27.27
CA THR A 120 16.96 -6.19 26.28
C THR A 120 15.85 -6.37 25.24
N GLU A 121 15.38 -7.60 25.04
CA GLU A 121 14.35 -7.95 24.06
C GLU A 121 12.93 -8.02 24.68
N GLN A 122 12.82 -7.80 25.99
CA GLN A 122 11.57 -7.92 26.74
C GLN A 122 10.43 -7.10 26.15
N GLY A 123 10.70 -5.87 25.68
CA GLY A 123 9.68 -4.98 25.12
C GLY A 123 8.95 -5.55 23.90
N TRP A 124 9.58 -6.46 23.16
CA TRP A 124 8.99 -7.13 21.99
C TRP A 124 8.12 -8.32 22.35
N ILE A 125 8.46 -9.01 23.45
CA ILE A 125 7.87 -10.31 23.80
C ILE A 125 6.97 -10.21 25.04
N THR A 126 6.63 -8.99 25.46
CA THR A 126 5.71 -8.75 26.58
C THR A 126 4.34 -8.24 26.12
N TYR A 127 3.45 -8.07 27.09
CA TYR A 127 2.33 -7.15 27.00
C TYR A 127 2.68 -5.86 27.73
N TRP A 128 2.34 -4.75 27.10
CA TRP A 128 2.39 -3.42 27.66
C TRP A 128 1.02 -3.12 28.25
N LEU A 129 0.95 -3.02 29.57
CA LEU A 129 -0.28 -2.64 30.27
C LEU A 129 -0.48 -1.14 30.10
N LEU A 130 -1.63 -0.77 29.52
CA LEU A 130 -2.08 0.60 29.37
C LEU A 130 -2.78 1.04 30.65
N GLN A 131 -2.14 1.96 31.35
CA GLN A 131 -2.68 2.66 32.51
C GLN A 131 -3.15 4.06 32.08
N THR A 132 -4.41 4.39 32.33
CA THR A 132 -4.93 5.77 32.21
C THR A 132 -4.41 6.63 33.36
N LEU A 133 -4.05 7.90 33.11
CA LEU A 133 -3.45 8.76 34.15
C LEU A 133 -4.47 9.63 34.92
N GLU A 134 -5.60 9.98 34.30
CA GLU A 134 -6.64 10.81 34.95
C GLU A 134 -7.35 10.05 36.08
N SER A 135 -7.71 8.81 35.80
CA SER A 135 -8.21 7.83 36.77
C SER A 135 -7.36 6.58 36.62
N PRO A 136 -6.36 6.35 37.51
CA PRO A 136 -5.45 5.22 37.43
C PRO A 136 -6.18 3.88 37.31
N PHE A 137 -6.18 3.31 36.10
CA PHE A 137 -6.87 2.07 35.77
C PHE A 137 -6.15 1.36 34.63
N GLY A 138 -5.96 0.05 34.75
CA GLY A 138 -5.39 -0.81 33.71
C GLY A 138 -6.44 -1.12 32.64
N ALA A 139 -6.59 -0.20 31.68
CA ALA A 139 -7.67 -0.21 30.69
C ALA A 139 -7.37 -1.02 29.42
N GLY A 140 -6.13 -1.43 29.19
CA GLY A 140 -5.80 -2.15 27.96
C GLY A 140 -4.45 -2.86 27.97
N LEU A 141 -4.26 -3.71 26.98
CA LEU A 141 -3.03 -4.45 26.72
C LEU A 141 -2.62 -4.23 25.27
N VAL A 142 -1.42 -3.73 25.06
CA VAL A 142 -0.84 -3.56 23.73
C VAL A 142 0.42 -4.41 23.63
N ALA A 143 0.66 -5.06 22.50
CA ALA A 143 1.81 -5.94 22.36
C ALA A 143 2.26 -6.05 20.91
N PHE A 144 3.54 -6.35 20.72
CA PHE A 144 4.00 -6.85 19.44
C PHE A 144 3.70 -8.34 19.31
N ASN A 145 3.51 -8.78 18.07
CA ASN A 145 3.40 -10.20 17.73
C ASN A 145 4.76 -10.94 17.84
N GLY A 146 5.86 -10.20 18.04
CA GLY A 146 7.20 -10.73 18.24
C GLY A 146 8.26 -9.67 17.99
N MET A 147 9.50 -10.14 17.78
CA MET A 147 10.60 -9.31 17.29
C MET A 147 10.34 -8.87 15.84
N PRO A 148 10.96 -7.76 15.37
CA PRO A 148 10.99 -7.43 13.95
C PRO A 148 11.50 -8.60 13.11
N ASP A 149 10.86 -8.83 11.97
CA ASP A 149 11.25 -9.87 11.02
C ASP A 149 12.51 -9.51 10.23
N ALA A 150 12.88 -10.33 9.24
CA ALA A 150 14.08 -10.10 8.42
C ALA A 150 14.01 -8.80 7.57
N SER A 151 12.82 -8.24 7.35
CA SER A 151 12.61 -6.95 6.67
C SER A 151 12.57 -5.78 7.66
N GLY A 152 12.68 -6.04 8.96
CA GLY A 152 12.53 -5.05 10.01
C GLY A 152 11.08 -4.67 10.32
N SER A 153 10.11 -5.49 9.90
CA SER A 153 8.68 -5.27 10.12
C SER A 153 8.19 -5.95 11.40
N VAL A 154 7.30 -5.29 12.14
CA VAL A 154 6.65 -5.85 13.33
C VAL A 154 5.18 -5.43 13.41
N GLU A 155 4.31 -6.34 13.85
CA GLU A 155 2.88 -6.08 14.00
C GLU A 155 2.52 -5.73 15.45
N ILE A 156 1.79 -4.63 15.67
CA ILE A 156 1.15 -4.29 16.93
C ILE A 156 -0.25 -4.89 16.98
N ARG A 157 -0.57 -5.50 18.12
CA ARG A 157 -1.89 -6.01 18.49
C ARG A 157 -2.32 -5.36 19.80
N TYR A 158 -3.62 -5.28 20.01
CA TYR A 158 -4.18 -4.67 21.20
C TYR A 158 -5.43 -5.42 21.66
N ASP A 159 -5.71 -5.27 22.94
CA ASP A 159 -6.96 -5.62 23.61
C ASP A 159 -7.29 -4.47 24.56
N ILE A 160 -8.54 -4.05 24.64
CA ILE A 160 -8.92 -2.89 25.42
C ILE A 160 -10.25 -3.14 26.11
N ASP A 161 -10.44 -2.52 27.26
CA ASP A 161 -11.72 -2.52 27.94
C ASP A 161 -12.81 -1.98 26.99
N PRO A 162 -13.87 -2.74 26.68
CA PRO A 162 -14.94 -2.28 25.80
C PRO A 162 -15.66 -1.03 26.34
N ASP A 163 -15.61 -0.80 27.65
CA ASP A 163 -16.24 0.36 28.29
C ASP A 163 -15.32 1.58 28.31
N LEU A 164 -14.14 1.52 27.67
CA LEU A 164 -13.25 2.66 27.57
C LEU A 164 -13.78 3.67 26.56
N GLU A 165 -14.52 4.66 27.05
CA GLU A 165 -15.16 5.72 26.25
C GLU A 165 -14.15 6.57 25.45
N ASN A 166 -12.90 6.66 25.90
CA ASN A 166 -11.90 7.55 25.29
C ASN A 166 -10.90 6.78 24.40
N GLN A 167 -11.17 6.78 23.10
CA GLN A 167 -10.26 6.22 22.08
C GLN A 167 -8.92 6.96 21.98
N GLU A 168 -8.79 8.16 22.55
CA GLU A 168 -7.54 8.92 22.53
C GLU A 168 -6.45 8.24 23.36
N TYR A 169 -6.82 7.52 24.42
CA TYR A 169 -5.87 6.69 25.19
C TYR A 169 -5.20 5.63 24.33
N LEU A 170 -5.95 5.02 23.41
CA LEU A 170 -5.42 4.01 22.53
C LEU A 170 -4.58 4.62 21.41
N SER A 171 -4.95 5.79 20.85
CA SER A 171 -4.05 6.51 19.92
C SER A 171 -2.72 6.90 20.58
N ASP A 172 -2.76 7.39 21.82
CA ASP A 172 -1.56 7.73 22.60
C ASP A 172 -0.68 6.50 22.83
N ALA A 173 -1.28 5.37 23.22
CA ALA A 173 -0.59 4.12 23.40
C ALA A 173 0.07 3.62 22.11
N PHE A 174 -0.67 3.62 20.99
CA PHE A 174 -0.12 3.25 19.69
C PHE A 174 1.00 4.18 19.25
N GLN A 175 0.86 5.49 19.47
CA GLN A 175 1.89 6.47 19.17
C GLN A 175 3.16 6.20 19.98
N ALA A 176 3.05 6.06 21.30
CA ALA A 176 4.18 5.81 22.18
C ALA A 176 4.89 4.50 21.85
N LEU A 177 4.12 3.41 21.71
CA LEU A 177 4.68 2.08 21.47
C LEU A 177 5.33 1.96 20.09
N SER A 178 4.68 2.49 19.04
CA SER A 178 5.27 2.51 17.70
C SER A 178 6.51 3.40 17.62
N THR A 179 6.54 4.53 18.34
CA THR A 179 7.71 5.40 18.39
C THR A 179 8.88 4.71 19.08
N TRP A 180 8.62 4.02 20.20
CA TRP A 180 9.64 3.20 20.86
C TRP A 180 10.19 2.11 19.94
N ALA A 181 9.31 1.42 19.21
CA ALA A 181 9.70 0.35 18.28
C ALA A 181 10.63 0.89 17.19
N LEU A 182 10.25 1.97 16.52
CA LEU A 182 11.00 2.56 15.41
C LEU A 182 12.34 3.16 15.83
N GLN A 183 12.54 3.46 17.11
CA GLN A 183 13.85 3.84 17.67
C GLN A 183 14.80 2.66 17.87
N GLN A 184 14.30 1.41 17.82
CA GLN A 184 15.15 0.23 17.96
C GLN A 184 15.82 -0.10 16.63
N PRO A 185 17.14 -0.39 16.59
CA PRO A 185 17.91 -0.51 15.35
C PRO A 185 17.33 -1.49 14.31
N LYS A 186 16.69 -2.58 14.74
CA LYS A 186 16.16 -3.63 13.86
C LYS A 186 14.74 -3.38 13.34
N CYS A 187 14.06 -2.30 13.75
CA CYS A 187 12.66 -2.06 13.37
C CYS A 187 12.53 -0.87 12.43
N GLU A 188 12.15 -1.15 11.18
CA GLU A 188 11.93 -0.14 10.13
C GLU A 188 10.44 0.15 9.90
N LEU A 189 9.57 -0.80 10.24
CA LEU A 189 8.15 -0.73 9.98
C LEU A 189 7.35 -1.31 11.16
N VAL A 190 6.36 -0.56 11.60
CA VAL A 190 5.31 -1.04 12.48
C VAL A 190 4.02 -1.18 11.69
N THR A 191 3.41 -2.36 11.72
CA THR A 191 2.12 -2.65 11.08
C THR A 191 1.02 -2.85 12.10
N ALA A 192 -0.22 -2.60 11.69
CA ALA A 192 -1.41 -2.96 12.45
C ALA A 192 -2.56 -3.29 11.49
N THR A 193 -3.49 -4.11 11.97
CA THR A 193 -4.75 -4.40 11.28
C THR A 193 -5.92 -4.02 12.15
N SER A 194 -6.93 -3.42 11.55
CA SER A 194 -8.19 -3.08 12.23
C SER A 194 -9.39 -3.53 11.41
N ASN A 195 -10.57 -3.55 12.02
CA ASN A 195 -11.82 -3.56 11.26
C ASN A 195 -12.02 -2.23 10.53
N VAL A 196 -12.95 -2.20 9.58
CA VAL A 196 -13.38 -0.95 8.91
C VAL A 196 -14.33 -0.21 9.84
N ASP A 197 -13.79 0.76 10.58
CA ASP A 197 -14.53 1.61 11.52
C ASP A 197 -13.95 3.04 11.43
N PRO A 198 -14.78 4.09 11.25
CA PRO A 198 -14.31 5.47 11.24
C PRO A 198 -13.49 5.86 12.46
N SER A 199 -13.89 5.37 13.64
CA SER A 199 -13.24 5.68 14.91
C SER A 199 -11.82 5.10 14.97
N MET A 200 -11.61 3.89 14.42
CA MET A 200 -10.28 3.30 14.23
C MET A 200 -9.45 4.08 13.22
N THR A 201 -10.06 4.66 12.19
CA THR A 201 -9.33 5.47 11.19
C THR A 201 -8.71 6.70 11.85
N ASP A 202 -9.50 7.44 12.63
CA ASP A 202 -9.03 8.64 13.32
C ASP A 202 -7.93 8.30 14.34
N LEU A 203 -8.11 7.20 15.08
CA LEU A 203 -7.12 6.70 16.04
C LEU A 203 -5.76 6.43 15.38
N PHE A 204 -5.73 5.64 14.31
CA PHE A 204 -4.47 5.27 13.64
C PHE A 204 -3.80 6.48 12.99
N GLN A 205 -4.58 7.39 12.40
CA GLN A 205 -4.05 8.63 11.83
C GLN A 205 -3.47 9.54 12.91
N LYS A 206 -4.15 9.72 14.05
CA LYS A 206 -3.62 10.45 15.21
C LYS A 206 -2.32 9.83 15.71
N ALA A 207 -2.23 8.50 15.73
CA ALA A 207 -1.02 7.77 16.11
C ALA A 207 0.12 7.83 15.06
N GLY A 208 -0.11 8.46 13.91
CA GLY A 208 0.87 8.66 12.83
C GLY A 208 1.00 7.48 11.87
N PHE A 209 0.00 6.60 11.79
CA PHE A 209 -0.06 5.53 10.80
C PHE A 209 -0.70 6.00 9.50
N ILE A 210 -0.27 5.41 8.39
CA ILE A 210 -0.84 5.60 7.06
C ILE A 210 -1.67 4.36 6.71
N ARG A 211 -2.89 4.56 6.21
CA ARG A 211 -3.71 3.47 5.68
C ARG A 211 -3.14 3.04 4.32
N MET A 212 -2.60 1.83 4.26
CA MET A 212 -2.00 1.30 3.02
C MET A 212 -3.02 0.59 2.14
N ALA A 213 -3.97 -0.10 2.76
CA ALA A 213 -5.00 -0.83 2.05
C ALA A 213 -6.26 -1.00 2.91
N GLN A 214 -7.39 -1.23 2.25
CA GLN A 214 -8.65 -1.56 2.89
C GLN A 214 -9.37 -2.64 2.07
N SER A 215 -9.89 -3.64 2.77
CA SER A 215 -10.84 -4.64 2.24
C SER A 215 -12.25 -4.31 2.71
N ALA A 216 -13.23 -5.16 2.39
CA ALA A 216 -14.60 -5.01 2.90
C ALA A 216 -14.69 -5.11 4.44
N VAL A 217 -13.71 -5.74 5.10
CA VAL A 217 -13.77 -6.06 6.54
C VAL A 217 -12.57 -5.58 7.34
N SER A 218 -11.48 -5.15 6.68
CA SER A 218 -10.25 -4.78 7.38
C SER A 218 -9.48 -3.62 6.73
N CYS A 219 -8.73 -2.91 7.55
CA CYS A 219 -7.74 -1.91 7.13
C CYS A 219 -6.34 -2.36 7.52
N LEU A 220 -5.37 -2.13 6.62
CA LEU A 220 -3.93 -2.33 6.86
C LEU A 220 -3.26 -0.97 7.09
N TRP A 221 -2.55 -0.86 8.21
CA TRP A 221 -1.94 0.38 8.69
C TRP A 221 -0.44 0.21 8.83
N HIS A 222 0.33 1.14 8.27
CA HIS A 222 1.78 1.14 8.35
C HIS A 222 2.29 2.43 8.99
N LYS A 223 3.33 2.33 9.83
CA LYS A 223 4.12 3.45 10.30
C LYS A 223 5.59 3.12 10.14
N TYR A 224 6.25 3.84 9.26
CA TYR A 224 7.65 3.62 8.93
C TYR A 224 8.57 4.47 9.80
N ARG A 225 9.80 4.00 10.03
CA ARG A 225 10.87 4.84 10.57
C ARG A 225 11.20 5.96 9.58
N GLU A 226 11.38 5.56 8.33
CA GLU A 226 11.59 6.42 7.17
C GLU A 226 10.77 5.88 6.00
N MET A 227 10.16 6.75 5.20
CA MET A 227 9.37 6.30 4.05
C MET A 227 10.25 5.48 3.11
N PRO A 228 9.84 4.25 2.75
CA PRO A 228 10.68 3.37 1.96
C PRO A 228 10.91 3.98 0.57
N GLN A 229 12.17 4.08 0.18
CA GLN A 229 12.53 4.35 -1.21
C GLN A 229 12.27 3.06 -2.00
N ILE A 230 11.26 3.07 -2.86
CA ILE A 230 11.00 1.93 -3.74
C ILE A 230 12.09 1.95 -4.82
N PRO A 231 12.97 0.94 -4.90
CA PRO A 231 14.01 0.93 -5.91
C PRO A 231 13.37 0.90 -7.29
N HIS A 232 13.95 1.63 -8.24
CA HIS A 232 13.55 1.53 -9.63
C HIS A 232 13.78 0.09 -10.11
N GLN A 233 12.69 -0.62 -10.45
CA GLN A 233 12.75 -1.99 -10.93
C GLN A 233 12.58 -2.02 -12.44
N ILE A 234 13.53 -2.64 -13.12
CA ILE A 234 13.40 -2.97 -14.55
C ILE A 234 12.75 -4.34 -14.63
N SER A 235 11.67 -4.45 -15.41
CA SER A 235 11.02 -5.74 -15.67
C SER A 235 12.03 -6.71 -16.29
N ARG A 236 12.02 -7.96 -15.82
CA ARG A 236 12.81 -9.03 -16.45
C ARG A 236 12.21 -9.54 -17.76
N HIS A 237 10.97 -9.14 -18.07
CA HIS A 237 10.25 -9.57 -19.25
C HIS A 237 10.34 -8.46 -20.31
N GLY A 238 10.92 -8.81 -21.46
CA GLY A 238 10.70 -8.05 -22.70
C GLY A 238 9.35 -8.42 -23.30
N PHE A 239 8.74 -7.50 -24.03
CA PHE A 239 7.54 -7.77 -24.80
C PHE A 239 7.91 -7.95 -26.27
N GLU A 240 7.38 -9.00 -26.90
CA GLU A 240 7.50 -9.23 -28.33
C GLU A 240 6.23 -8.75 -29.03
N SER A 241 6.39 -8.23 -30.25
CA SER A 241 5.24 -7.84 -31.06
C SER A 241 4.46 -9.07 -31.51
N ILE A 242 3.14 -9.06 -31.33
CA ILE A 242 2.24 -10.13 -31.78
C ILE A 242 1.77 -9.91 -33.23
N GLY A 243 2.01 -8.74 -33.80
CA GLY A 243 1.60 -8.36 -35.14
C GLY A 243 1.93 -6.91 -35.48
N THR A 244 1.48 -6.45 -36.64
CA THR A 244 1.70 -5.06 -37.10
C THR A 244 0.37 -4.39 -37.39
N ILE A 245 0.19 -3.17 -36.92
CA ILE A 245 -0.95 -2.31 -37.20
C ILE A 245 -0.61 -1.45 -38.43
N HIS A 246 -1.44 -1.55 -39.46
CA HIS A 246 -1.36 -0.72 -40.65
C HIS A 246 -2.48 0.30 -40.67
N THR A 247 -2.14 1.56 -40.93
CA THR A 247 -3.06 2.71 -40.98
C THR A 247 -2.66 3.66 -42.11
N GLY A 248 -3.48 4.68 -42.37
CA GLY A 248 -3.17 5.71 -43.38
C GLY A 248 -2.24 6.82 -42.90
N TYR A 249 -1.67 6.73 -41.68
CA TYR A 249 -0.89 7.81 -41.07
C TYR A 249 0.61 7.47 -41.07
N GLU A 250 1.37 7.99 -42.03
CA GLU A 250 2.82 7.73 -42.11
C GLU A 250 3.62 8.63 -41.14
N ASP A 251 3.14 9.85 -40.92
CA ASP A 251 3.76 10.86 -40.08
C ASP A 251 2.88 11.21 -38.86
N ALA A 252 3.52 11.60 -37.76
CA ALA A 252 2.80 12.02 -36.53
C ALA A 252 1.84 13.18 -36.82
N ALA A 253 2.29 14.20 -37.55
CA ALA A 253 1.48 15.36 -37.86
C ALA A 253 0.18 14.98 -38.60
N GLY A 254 -0.96 15.35 -38.02
CA GLY A 254 -2.30 15.06 -38.56
C GLY A 254 -2.88 13.72 -38.11
N THR A 255 -2.14 12.89 -37.37
CA THR A 255 -2.69 11.67 -36.76
C THR A 255 -3.73 12.06 -35.70
N PRO A 256 -4.95 11.47 -35.71
CA PRO A 256 -5.94 11.73 -34.68
C PRO A 256 -5.40 11.39 -33.29
N ILE A 257 -5.73 12.19 -32.28
CA ILE A 257 -5.18 11.98 -30.94
C ILE A 257 -5.86 10.85 -30.15
N GLN A 258 -7.06 10.40 -30.57
CA GLN A 258 -7.86 9.33 -29.93
C GLN A 258 -8.83 8.68 -30.94
N PRO A 259 -9.32 7.44 -30.69
CA PRO A 259 -10.18 6.72 -31.64
C PRO A 259 -11.53 7.41 -31.91
N ASN A 260 -12.07 8.11 -30.92
CA ASN A 260 -13.33 8.85 -31.06
C ASN A 260 -13.25 10.05 -32.01
N ALA A 261 -12.03 10.53 -32.31
CA ALA A 261 -11.79 11.55 -33.34
C ALA A 261 -11.45 10.92 -34.71
N ALA A 262 -11.50 9.59 -34.81
CA ALA A 262 -11.03 8.81 -35.96
C ALA A 262 -12.03 7.74 -36.40
N LEU A 263 -13.33 7.93 -36.14
CA LEU A 263 -14.36 6.91 -36.37
C LEU A 263 -14.42 6.43 -37.84
N ASP A 264 -14.10 7.31 -38.78
CA ASP A 264 -14.05 7.03 -40.22
C ASP A 264 -12.68 6.51 -40.68
N SER A 265 -11.67 6.49 -39.80
CA SER A 265 -10.33 5.99 -40.11
C SER A 265 -10.26 4.49 -39.91
N ILE A 266 -9.91 3.78 -40.97
CA ILE A 266 -9.81 2.32 -41.02
C ILE A 266 -8.34 1.89 -40.85
N GLY A 267 -8.12 0.91 -39.98
CA GLY A 267 -6.85 0.23 -39.82
C GLY A 267 -6.98 -1.28 -40.08
N THR A 268 -5.85 -1.93 -40.32
CA THR A 268 -5.75 -3.38 -40.43
C THR A 268 -4.59 -3.90 -39.60
N ILE A 269 -4.84 -4.89 -38.76
CA ILE A 269 -3.79 -5.66 -38.09
C ILE A 269 -3.44 -6.86 -38.95
N ILE A 270 -2.15 -7.09 -39.15
CA ILE A 270 -1.61 -8.37 -39.60
C ILE A 270 -1.04 -9.07 -38.36
N LEU A 271 -1.75 -10.07 -37.84
CA LEU A 271 -1.30 -10.87 -36.71
C LEU A 271 -0.22 -11.87 -37.17
N HIS A 272 0.75 -12.14 -36.30
CA HIS A 272 1.72 -13.19 -36.53
C HIS A 272 1.00 -14.55 -36.67
N PRO A 273 1.19 -15.32 -37.77
CA PRO A 273 0.39 -16.51 -38.06
C PRO A 273 0.37 -17.56 -36.96
N VAL A 274 1.48 -17.74 -36.22
CA VAL A 274 1.56 -18.71 -35.11
C VAL A 274 0.62 -18.39 -33.95
N LEU A 275 0.08 -17.17 -33.87
CA LEU A 275 -0.79 -16.70 -32.80
C LEU A 275 -2.28 -16.71 -33.18
N MET A 276 -2.63 -17.16 -34.40
CA MET A 276 -4.02 -17.11 -34.91
C MET A 276 -5.01 -17.86 -34.02
N ASP A 277 -4.61 -18.95 -33.37
CA ASP A 277 -5.49 -19.70 -32.47
C ASP A 277 -6.01 -18.82 -31.30
N GLY A 278 -5.25 -17.78 -30.92
CA GLY A 278 -5.66 -16.78 -29.92
C GLY A 278 -6.81 -15.87 -30.36
N LEU A 279 -7.18 -15.86 -31.64
CA LEU A 279 -8.27 -15.05 -32.19
C LEU A 279 -9.65 -15.70 -32.08
N LYS A 280 -9.73 -16.96 -31.63
CA LYS A 280 -10.98 -17.68 -31.51
C LYS A 280 -12.01 -16.89 -30.68
N ASP A 281 -13.24 -16.80 -31.20
CA ASP A 281 -14.41 -16.12 -30.62
C ASP A 281 -14.28 -14.58 -30.50
N LEU A 282 -13.20 -13.97 -30.99
CA LEU A 282 -13.00 -12.52 -30.94
C LEU A 282 -14.01 -11.77 -31.83
N ASP A 283 -14.49 -12.40 -32.90
CA ASP A 283 -15.53 -11.88 -33.81
C ASP A 283 -16.91 -11.74 -33.16
N GLY A 284 -17.12 -12.37 -31.98
CA GLY A 284 -18.29 -12.15 -31.14
C GLY A 284 -18.34 -10.75 -30.50
N PHE A 285 -17.25 -9.97 -30.53
CA PHE A 285 -17.15 -8.64 -29.93
C PHE A 285 -17.23 -7.55 -31.00
N SER A 286 -18.01 -6.49 -30.73
CA SER A 286 -18.04 -5.32 -31.63
C SER A 286 -16.87 -4.36 -31.43
N HIS A 287 -16.23 -4.39 -30.27
CA HIS A 287 -15.12 -3.51 -29.91
C HIS A 287 -14.03 -4.30 -29.21
N ILE A 288 -12.79 -3.92 -29.51
CA ILE A 288 -11.58 -4.53 -28.96
C ILE A 288 -10.66 -3.43 -28.45
N ILE A 289 -9.84 -3.76 -27.47
CA ILE A 289 -8.76 -2.94 -26.93
C ILE A 289 -7.47 -3.40 -27.60
N LEU A 290 -6.76 -2.47 -28.22
CA LEU A 290 -5.42 -2.70 -28.77
C LEU A 290 -4.40 -2.11 -27.80
N LEU A 291 -3.40 -2.90 -27.44
CA LEU A 291 -2.17 -2.41 -26.78
C LEU A 291 -1.05 -2.44 -27.80
N TYR A 292 -0.34 -1.34 -27.96
CA TYR A 292 0.71 -1.19 -28.97
C TYR A 292 1.86 -0.32 -28.45
N VAL A 293 2.97 -0.27 -29.18
CA VAL A 293 4.15 0.51 -28.79
C VAL A 293 4.20 1.80 -29.61
N PHE A 294 4.39 2.96 -28.97
CA PHE A 294 4.85 4.17 -29.66
C PHE A 294 6.34 4.02 -30.00
N ASP A 295 6.62 3.17 -30.98
CA ASP A 295 7.97 2.71 -31.37
C ASP A 295 8.90 3.82 -31.86
N ARG A 296 8.33 4.95 -32.30
CA ARG A 296 9.06 6.15 -32.74
C ARG A 296 9.45 7.12 -31.60
N ILE A 297 9.00 6.87 -30.37
CA ILE A 297 9.40 7.68 -29.21
C ILE A 297 10.80 7.27 -28.76
N THR A 298 11.75 8.18 -28.90
CA THR A 298 13.17 7.93 -28.57
C THR A 298 13.51 8.28 -27.12
N GLN A 299 12.80 9.23 -26.50
CA GLN A 299 13.04 9.67 -25.13
C GLN A 299 11.75 9.93 -24.35
N PRO A 300 11.64 9.43 -23.10
CA PRO A 300 10.50 9.72 -22.24
C PRO A 300 10.58 11.13 -21.65
N GLN A 301 9.43 11.76 -21.43
CA GLN A 301 9.30 13.06 -20.76
C GLN A 301 8.39 12.91 -19.53
N LEU A 302 8.76 13.50 -18.39
CA LEU A 302 7.92 13.47 -17.19
C LEU A 302 6.86 14.58 -17.17
N THR A 303 7.09 15.65 -17.94
CA THR A 303 6.20 16.80 -18.09
C THR A 303 6.06 17.10 -19.58
N VAL A 304 4.82 17.31 -20.04
CA VAL A 304 4.48 17.49 -21.45
C VAL A 304 3.40 18.56 -21.63
N LYS A 305 3.31 19.16 -22.82
CA LYS A 305 2.15 19.94 -23.25
C LYS A 305 1.23 19.05 -24.09
N PRO A 306 0.10 18.56 -23.56
CA PRO A 306 -0.78 17.67 -24.30
C PRO A 306 -1.46 18.41 -25.46
N PHE A 307 -1.91 17.70 -26.49
CA PHE A 307 -2.47 18.33 -27.71
C PHE A 307 -3.68 19.26 -27.46
N MET A 308 -4.49 18.95 -26.44
CA MET A 308 -5.70 19.71 -26.08
C MET A 308 -5.48 20.85 -25.07
N ASP A 309 -4.25 21.08 -24.60
CA ASP A 309 -3.94 22.08 -23.58
C ASP A 309 -2.61 22.79 -23.85
N ASP A 310 -2.45 24.01 -23.37
CA ASP A 310 -1.23 24.81 -23.51
C ASP A 310 -0.35 24.80 -22.26
N GLN A 311 -0.89 24.29 -21.15
CA GLN A 311 -0.19 24.15 -19.88
C GLN A 311 0.64 22.86 -19.81
N ASP A 312 1.76 22.96 -19.12
CA ASP A 312 2.57 21.79 -18.77
C ASP A 312 1.80 20.88 -17.81
N ARG A 313 1.72 19.59 -18.14
CA ARG A 313 1.06 18.55 -17.35
C ARG A 313 2.05 17.42 -17.10
N GLY A 314 1.96 16.78 -15.93
CA GLY A 314 2.71 15.54 -15.69
C GLY A 314 2.26 14.46 -16.66
N VAL A 315 3.18 13.72 -17.27
CA VAL A 315 2.87 12.79 -18.37
C VAL A 315 1.84 11.72 -17.98
N PHE A 316 1.85 11.28 -16.71
CA PHE A 316 0.88 10.31 -16.16
C PHE A 316 -0.54 10.87 -15.96
N ALA A 317 -0.71 12.19 -16.03
CA ALA A 317 -2.01 12.87 -16.05
C ALA A 317 -2.46 13.20 -17.48
N THR A 318 -1.79 12.64 -18.50
CA THR A 318 -2.12 12.83 -19.93
C THR A 318 -2.15 11.49 -20.65
N ARG A 319 -2.47 11.54 -21.95
CA ARG A 319 -2.39 10.42 -22.88
C ARG A 319 -1.28 10.62 -23.93
N ALA A 320 -0.30 11.48 -23.66
CA ALA A 320 0.81 11.75 -24.57
C ALA A 320 1.71 10.51 -24.78
N PRO A 321 2.34 10.34 -25.95
CA PRO A 321 3.11 9.15 -26.28
C PRO A 321 4.49 9.07 -25.59
N ALA A 322 5.10 10.21 -25.23
CA ALA A 322 6.45 10.32 -24.66
C ALA A 322 6.58 9.85 -23.19
N ARG A 323 6.26 8.58 -22.90
CA ARG A 323 6.16 8.01 -21.54
C ARG A 323 7.33 7.05 -21.25
N PRO A 324 7.70 6.81 -19.97
CA PRO A 324 8.74 5.85 -19.61
C PRO A 324 8.54 4.45 -20.18
N ASN A 325 7.28 4.00 -20.27
CA ASN A 325 6.88 2.84 -21.05
C ASN A 325 5.94 3.34 -22.17
N PRO A 326 6.40 3.42 -23.43
CA PRO A 326 5.68 4.03 -24.53
C PRO A 326 4.57 3.10 -25.05
N ILE A 327 3.62 2.74 -24.19
CA ILE A 327 2.49 1.86 -24.51
C ILE A 327 1.26 2.72 -24.81
N GLY A 328 0.71 2.55 -26.01
CA GLY A 328 -0.57 3.08 -26.44
C GLY A 328 -1.72 2.12 -26.14
N ILE A 329 -2.92 2.69 -26.00
CA ILE A 329 -4.17 1.96 -25.77
C ILE A 329 -5.31 2.61 -26.53
N SER A 330 -5.93 1.84 -27.42
CA SER A 330 -7.07 2.29 -28.23
C SER A 330 -8.23 1.29 -28.12
N VAL A 331 -9.43 1.79 -27.83
CA VAL A 331 -10.68 1.03 -27.97
C VAL A 331 -11.20 1.29 -29.38
N VAL A 332 -11.19 0.26 -30.21
CA VAL A 332 -11.53 0.36 -31.64
C VAL A 332 -12.74 -0.51 -31.97
N ARG A 333 -13.45 -0.19 -33.05
CA ARG A 333 -14.56 -1.01 -33.53
C ARG A 333 -14.04 -2.11 -34.44
N LEU A 334 -14.29 -3.36 -34.08
CA LEU A 334 -14.00 -4.51 -34.93
C LEU A 334 -14.97 -4.52 -36.12
N LEU A 335 -14.45 -4.58 -37.34
CA LEU A 335 -15.25 -4.58 -38.57
C LEU A 335 -15.28 -5.95 -39.24
N LYS A 336 -14.11 -6.58 -39.37
CA LYS A 336 -13.96 -7.87 -40.05
C LYS A 336 -12.74 -8.62 -39.53
N MET A 337 -12.82 -9.94 -39.51
CA MET A 337 -11.69 -10.85 -39.36
C MET A 337 -11.61 -11.79 -40.56
N ASP A 338 -10.41 -11.99 -41.09
CA ASP A 338 -10.11 -12.86 -42.23
C ASP A 338 -8.75 -13.54 -42.01
N GLY A 339 -8.76 -14.72 -41.38
CA GLY A 339 -7.53 -15.38 -40.94
C GLY A 339 -6.75 -14.54 -39.94
N ASN A 340 -5.51 -14.18 -40.27
CA ASN A 340 -4.66 -13.31 -39.46
C ASN A 340 -4.85 -11.80 -39.73
N LEU A 341 -5.82 -11.43 -40.58
CA LEU A 341 -6.15 -10.03 -40.87
C LEU A 341 -7.34 -9.57 -40.03
N ILE A 342 -7.19 -8.45 -39.32
CA ILE A 342 -8.24 -7.89 -38.48
C ILE A 342 -8.44 -6.42 -38.90
N THR A 343 -9.58 -6.12 -39.51
CA THR A 343 -9.94 -4.77 -39.94
C THR A 343 -10.77 -4.09 -38.85
N PHE A 344 -10.44 -2.84 -38.54
CA PHE A 344 -11.10 -2.06 -37.50
C PHE A 344 -11.30 -0.59 -37.92
N SER A 345 -12.21 0.13 -37.26
CA SER A 345 -12.32 1.59 -37.35
C SER A 345 -11.95 2.27 -36.04
N GLY A 346 -11.58 3.56 -36.11
CA GLY A 346 -11.02 4.30 -34.97
C GLY A 346 -9.50 4.29 -34.94
N ALA A 347 -8.84 4.23 -36.10
CA ALA A 347 -7.38 4.23 -36.17
C ALA A 347 -6.79 5.60 -35.78
N ASP A 348 -6.03 5.64 -34.69
CA ASP A 348 -5.40 6.83 -34.10
C ASP A 348 -3.88 6.64 -33.89
N MET A 349 -3.28 5.70 -34.61
CA MET A 349 -1.86 5.38 -34.55
C MET A 349 -1.22 5.39 -35.94
N LEU A 350 0.10 5.49 -35.95
CA LEU A 350 0.90 5.49 -37.16
C LEU A 350 0.90 4.15 -37.86
N ASN A 351 1.18 4.18 -39.16
CA ASN A 351 1.34 3.00 -39.97
C ASN A 351 2.55 2.19 -39.47
N ASN A 352 2.49 0.88 -39.66
CA ASN A 352 3.50 -0.08 -39.22
C ASN A 352 3.77 -0.10 -37.70
N THR A 353 2.80 0.31 -36.88
CA THR A 353 2.94 0.32 -35.42
C THR A 353 2.96 -1.13 -34.87
N PRO A 354 3.94 -1.51 -34.03
CA PRO A 354 3.99 -2.83 -33.39
C PRO A 354 2.83 -3.06 -32.42
N LEU A 355 2.13 -4.18 -32.57
CA LEU A 355 1.04 -4.59 -31.69
C LEU A 355 1.56 -5.47 -30.54
N LEU A 356 1.20 -5.17 -29.30
CA LEU A 356 1.56 -5.96 -28.13
C LEU A 356 0.46 -6.95 -27.72
N ASP A 357 -0.81 -6.53 -27.77
CA ASP A 357 -1.91 -7.35 -27.26
C ASP A 357 -3.27 -6.91 -27.82
N ILE A 358 -4.23 -7.84 -27.79
CA ILE A 358 -5.64 -7.60 -28.14
C ILE A 358 -6.52 -8.11 -27.00
N LYS A 359 -7.46 -7.29 -26.52
CA LYS A 359 -8.45 -7.71 -25.52
C LYS A 359 -9.87 -7.37 -25.97
N PRO A 360 -10.89 -8.15 -25.58
CA PRO A 360 -12.27 -7.73 -25.80
C PRO A 360 -12.60 -6.51 -24.93
N TYR A 361 -13.33 -5.54 -25.48
CA TYR A 361 -13.93 -4.48 -24.66
C TYR A 361 -15.22 -5.01 -24.01
N ALA A 362 -15.30 -4.93 -22.68
CA ALA A 362 -16.39 -5.51 -21.90
C ALA A 362 -16.96 -4.49 -20.90
N PRO A 363 -18.04 -3.76 -21.26
CA PRO A 363 -18.64 -2.74 -20.40
C PRO A 363 -18.96 -3.16 -18.96
N PRO A 364 -19.39 -4.41 -18.67
CA PRO A 364 -19.61 -4.85 -17.28
C PRO A 364 -18.37 -4.83 -16.38
N PHE A 365 -17.16 -4.81 -16.96
CA PHE A 365 -15.88 -4.77 -16.23
C PHE A 365 -15.31 -3.35 -16.11
N GLU A 366 -15.92 -2.38 -16.78
CA GLU A 366 -15.49 -0.98 -16.78
C GLU A 366 -16.23 -0.17 -15.69
N PRO A 367 -15.65 0.95 -15.22
CA PRO A 367 -16.34 1.87 -14.32
C PRO A 367 -17.64 2.39 -14.97
N LYS A 368 -18.78 2.15 -14.31
CA LYS A 368 -20.09 2.61 -14.81
C LYS A 368 -20.25 4.14 -14.77
N THR A 369 -19.60 4.78 -13.80
CA THR A 369 -19.65 6.22 -13.58
C THR A 369 -18.24 6.71 -13.28
N VAL A 370 -17.80 7.75 -13.99
CA VAL A 370 -16.54 8.44 -13.72
C VAL A 370 -16.89 9.78 -13.06
N GLU A 371 -16.43 9.99 -11.83
CA GLU A 371 -16.76 11.20 -11.06
C GLU A 371 -15.97 12.44 -11.50
N ARG A 372 -14.71 12.26 -11.94
CA ARG A 372 -13.80 13.34 -12.32
C ARG A 372 -12.81 12.88 -13.40
N ILE A 373 -12.49 13.76 -14.34
CA ILE A 373 -11.46 13.54 -15.38
C ILE A 373 -10.35 14.59 -15.37
N GLY A 374 -10.31 15.45 -14.35
CA GLY A 374 -9.24 16.43 -14.13
C GLY A 374 -9.29 17.57 -15.14
N TRP A 375 -8.13 18.01 -15.64
CA TRP A 375 -8.03 19.15 -16.57
C TRP A 375 -8.80 18.93 -17.89
N LEU A 376 -9.10 17.68 -18.24
CA LEU A 376 -9.88 17.33 -19.42
C LEU A 376 -11.32 17.84 -19.36
N GLU A 377 -11.90 18.05 -18.17
CA GLU A 377 -13.26 18.58 -18.00
C GLU A 377 -13.46 19.91 -18.74
N GLN A 378 -12.40 20.72 -18.83
CA GLN A 378 -12.41 22.04 -19.46
C GLN A 378 -11.98 22.01 -20.93
N ARG A 379 -11.48 20.88 -21.42
CA ARG A 379 -10.83 20.77 -22.74
C ARG A 379 -11.43 19.68 -23.63
N ALA A 380 -12.33 18.83 -23.13
CA ALA A 380 -12.86 17.67 -23.84
C ALA A 380 -13.52 18.00 -25.18
N GLU A 381 -14.14 19.18 -25.30
CA GLU A 381 -14.77 19.64 -26.55
C GLU A 381 -13.76 19.80 -27.70
N ARG A 382 -12.48 20.04 -27.38
CA ARG A 382 -11.40 20.22 -28.37
C ARG A 382 -10.96 18.91 -29.03
N LEU A 383 -11.48 17.76 -28.59
CA LEU A 383 -11.05 16.44 -29.04
C LEU A 383 -11.14 16.30 -30.56
N GLN A 384 -12.26 16.74 -31.16
CA GLN A 384 -12.50 16.62 -32.60
C GLN A 384 -11.65 17.58 -33.45
N GLU A 385 -11.11 18.63 -32.83
CA GLU A 385 -10.29 19.66 -33.49
C GLU A 385 -8.78 19.41 -33.29
N SER A 386 -8.42 18.45 -32.45
CA SER A 386 -7.03 18.19 -32.06
C SER A 386 -6.47 17.00 -32.84
N SER A 387 -5.27 17.19 -33.37
CA SER A 387 -4.45 16.14 -33.98
C SER A 387 -3.04 16.21 -33.40
N ASP A 388 -2.28 15.14 -33.55
CA ASP A 388 -0.86 15.16 -33.27
C ASP A 388 -0.18 16.14 -34.24
N ASP A 389 0.71 16.98 -33.73
CA ASP A 389 1.46 18.00 -34.48
C ASP A 389 2.95 17.67 -34.61
N GLY A 390 3.34 16.44 -34.23
CA GLY A 390 4.72 15.95 -34.29
C GLY A 390 5.61 16.39 -33.14
N ARG A 391 5.11 17.16 -32.16
CA ARG A 391 5.93 17.74 -31.07
C ARG A 391 6.68 16.73 -30.18
N PHE A 392 6.31 15.45 -30.25
CA PHE A 392 6.93 14.37 -29.48
C PHE A 392 7.89 13.50 -30.30
N MET A 393 8.02 13.76 -31.60
CA MET A 393 9.00 13.10 -32.45
C MET A 393 10.40 13.62 -32.10
N GLY A 394 11.39 12.72 -32.08
CA GLY A 394 12.80 13.14 -31.99
C GLY A 394 13.25 13.78 -33.31
N ASP A 395 14.16 14.74 -33.22
CA ASP A 395 14.88 15.28 -34.38
C ASP A 395 15.64 14.20 -35.16
#